data_AF-X8DGK4-F1
#
_entry.id   AF-X8DGK4-F1
#
_cell.length_a   1.000
_cell.length_b   1.000
_cell.length_c   1.000
_cell.angle_alpha   90.00
_cell.angle_beta   90.00
_cell.angle_gamma   90.00
#
_symmetry.space_group_name_H-M   'P 1'
#
loop_
_entity.id
_entity.type
_entity.pdbx_description
1 polymer ?
#
loop_
_entity_poly.entity_id
_entity_poly.type
_entity_poly.pdbx_seq_one_letter_code
_entity_poly.pdbx_strand_id
1 'polypeptide(L)'
;MDYRDPGAITFEATIEKPEGPGAYVEFPYSALDSFGVRVRVPVHAMFDGSVPYTGSLAPYGGRHVLGVRKDIQAQLGKGPAIG
;
A
#
# COMPACT_ATOMS: atom_id res chain seq x y z
N MET A 1 5.11 0.43 -20.46
CA MET A 1 4.74 1.51 -19.54
C MET A 1 6.02 1.94 -18.87
N ASP A 2 6.39 3.21 -18.99
CA ASP A 2 7.58 3.75 -18.33
C ASP A 2 7.17 4.26 -16.95
N TYR A 3 7.59 3.54 -15.92
CA TYR A 3 7.43 3.98 -14.53
C TYR A 3 8.65 4.81 -14.15
N ARG A 4 8.43 5.93 -13.45
CA ARG A 4 9.51 6.61 -12.74
C ARG A 4 9.85 5.77 -11.50
N ASP A 5 11.14 5.53 -11.29
CA ASP A 5 11.64 4.97 -10.04
C ASP A 5 11.98 6.13 -9.08
N PRO A 6 11.20 6.35 -8.01
CA PRO A 6 11.50 7.35 -6.99
C PRO A 6 12.56 6.89 -5.98
N GLY A 7 13.06 5.65 -6.09
CA GLY A 7 13.80 4.98 -5.03
C GLY A 7 12.89 4.43 -3.93
N ALA A 8 13.49 4.03 -2.80
CA ALA A 8 12.73 3.50 -1.66
C ALA A 8 11.94 4.62 -0.98
N ILE A 9 10.63 4.42 -0.85
CA ILE A 9 9.73 5.31 -0.11
C ILE A 9 9.32 4.61 1.19
N THR A 10 9.64 5.24 2.33
CA THR A 10 9.23 4.77 3.65
C THR A 10 8.24 5.75 4.25
N PHE A 11 7.12 5.23 4.77
CA PHE A 11 6.07 6.03 5.37
C PHE A 11 5.33 5.20 6.43
N GLU A 12 4.68 5.90 7.36
CA GLU A 12 3.74 5.29 8.30
C GLU A 12 2.32 5.38 7.74
N ALA A 13 1.51 4.36 7.98
CA ALA A 13 0.12 4.34 7.57
C ALA A 13 -0.72 3.44 8.48
N THR A 14 -2.01 3.74 8.53
CA THR A 14 -3.00 2.96 9.28
C THR A 14 -3.57 1.87 8.40
N ILE A 15 -3.66 0.64 8.92
CA ILE A 15 -4.40 -0.43 8.26
C ILE A 15 -5.89 -0.11 8.36
N GLU A 16 -6.49 0.24 7.23
CA GLU A 16 -7.92 0.48 7.09
C GLU A 16 -8.63 -0.78 6.60
N LYS A 17 -9.85 -0.99 7.06
CA LYS A 17 -10.77 -1.99 6.50
C LYS A 17 -12.17 -1.37 6.42
N PRO A 18 -12.53 -0.71 5.30
CA PRO A 18 -13.91 -0.28 5.09
C PRO A 18 -14.84 -1.50 4.99
N GLU A 19 -16.14 -1.28 4.78
CA GLU A 19 -17.18 -2.32 4.57
C GLU A 19 -16.97 -3.13 3.27
N GLY A 20 -15.79 -3.74 3.13
CA GLY A 20 -15.31 -4.44 1.96
C GLY A 20 -14.41 -5.62 2.35
N PRO A 21 -14.00 -6.42 1.35
CA PRO A 21 -13.38 -7.71 1.58
C PRO A 21 -11.91 -7.63 2.05
N GLY A 22 -11.23 -6.51 1.83
CA GLY A 22 -9.79 -6.37 2.02
C GLY A 22 -9.42 -5.19 2.89
N ALA A 23 -8.34 -5.35 3.66
CA ALA A 23 -7.69 -4.24 4.33
C ALA A 23 -6.62 -3.63 3.43
N TYR A 24 -6.33 -2.35 3.61
CA TYR A 24 -5.29 -1.64 2.88
C TYR A 24 -4.62 -0.59 3.77
N VAL A 25 -3.50 -0.06 3.31
CA VAL A 25 -2.92 1.18 3.79
C VAL A 25 -2.98 2.22 2.69
N GLU A 26 -3.26 3.47 3.04
CA GLU A 26 -3.18 4.59 2.10
C GLU A 26 -1.72 4.95 1.82
N PHE A 27 -1.38 5.16 0.55
CA PHE A 27 -0.12 5.73 0.16
C PHE A 27 -0.23 7.26 0.24
N PRO A 28 0.56 7.93 1.11
CA PRO A 28 0.34 9.33 1.45
C PRO A 28 0.83 10.31 0.37
N TYR A 29 1.46 9.82 -0.70
CA TYR A 29 2.01 10.65 -1.78
C TYR A 29 1.24 10.47 -3.10
N SER A 30 1.41 11.45 -3.98
CA SER A 30 0.88 11.38 -5.34
C SER A 30 1.63 10.32 -6.15
N ALA A 31 0.91 9.32 -6.66
CA ALA A 31 1.49 8.31 -7.56
C ALA A 31 1.95 8.93 -8.89
N LEU A 32 1.31 10.02 -9.33
CA LEU A 32 1.73 10.75 -10.52
C LEU A 32 3.10 11.40 -10.30
N ASP A 33 3.32 12.02 -9.14
CA ASP A 33 4.60 12.69 -8.85
C ASP A 33 5.70 11.68 -8.52
N SER A 34 5.35 10.59 -7.82
CA SER A 34 6.29 9.54 -7.41
C SER A 34 6.66 8.63 -8.59
N PHE A 35 5.67 8.12 -9.33
CA PHE A 35 5.84 7.07 -10.34
C PHE A 35 5.55 7.52 -11.78
N GLY A 36 5.10 8.76 -11.99
CA GLY A 36 4.75 9.28 -13.32
C GLY A 36 3.39 8.83 -13.84
N VAL A 37 2.63 8.05 -13.05
CA VAL A 37 1.37 7.44 -13.51
C VAL A 37 0.29 7.50 -12.45
N ARG A 38 -0.98 7.54 -12.89
CA ARG A 38 -2.16 7.43 -12.01
C ARG A 38 -2.78 6.03 -11.99
N VAL A 39 -2.23 5.11 -12.78
CA VAL A 39 -2.72 3.73 -12.88
C VAL A 39 -2.14 2.86 -11.77
N ARG A 40 -2.41 1.56 -11.83
CA ARG A 40 -1.79 0.56 -10.94
C ARG A 40 -0.27 0.55 -11.13
N VAL A 41 0.47 0.61 -10.02
CA VAL A 41 1.93 0.56 -9.99
C VAL A 41 2.37 -0.75 -9.32
N PRO A 42 3.14 -1.63 -9.99
CA PRO A 42 3.72 -2.80 -9.35
C PRO A 42 4.78 -2.38 -8.34
N VAL A 43 4.78 -3.02 -7.16
CA VAL A 43 5.72 -2.68 -6.07
C VAL A 43 6.26 -3.92 -5.37
N HIS A 44 7.48 -3.78 -4.86
CA HIS A 44 8.02 -4.60 -3.79
C HIS A 44 8.01 -3.74 -2.52
N ALA A 45 7.26 -4.19 -1.52
CA ALA A 45 7.09 -3.48 -0.25
C ALA A 45 7.56 -4.36 0.91
N MET A 46 7.83 -3.72 2.05
CA MET A 46 8.18 -4.38 3.29
C MET A 46 7.37 -3.73 4.41
N PHE A 47 6.52 -4.51 5.07
CA PHE A 47 5.74 -4.04 6.21
C PHE A 47 6.57 -4.16 7.49
N ASP A 48 6.61 -3.09 8.30
CA ASP A 48 7.36 -2.99 9.56
C ASP A 48 8.79 -3.56 9.51
N GLY A 49 9.49 -3.41 8.38
CA GLY A 49 10.86 -3.90 8.25
C GLY A 49 11.03 -5.42 8.25
N SER A 50 9.94 -6.21 8.27
CA SER A 50 10.00 -7.65 8.57
C SER A 50 9.21 -8.52 7.61
N VAL A 51 8.08 -8.05 7.07
CA VAL A 51 7.21 -8.85 6.20
C VAL A 51 7.31 -8.37 4.75
N PRO A 52 7.99 -9.10 3.85
CA PRO A 52 8.08 -8.74 2.45
C PRO A 52 6.75 -8.98 1.73
N TYR A 53 6.44 -8.11 0.78
CA TYR A 53 5.24 -8.19 -0.02
C TYR A 53 5.52 -7.78 -1.46
N THR A 54 5.05 -8.58 -2.40
CA THR A 54 5.04 -8.23 -3.83
C THR A 54 3.60 -8.08 -4.27
N GLY A 55 3.28 -6.91 -4.81
CA GLY A 55 1.91 -6.58 -5.18
C GLY A 55 1.83 -5.32 -6.00
N SER A 56 0.78 -4.52 -5.77
CA SER A 56 0.61 -3.27 -6.51
C SER A 56 -0.08 -2.21 -5.66
N LEU A 57 0.39 -0.97 -5.81
CA LEU A 57 -0.37 0.22 -5.43
C LEU A 57 -1.49 0.41 -6.45
N ALA A 58 -2.73 0.42 -5.98
CA ALA A 58 -3.92 0.54 -6.82
C ALA A 58 -4.61 1.90 -6.59
N PRO A 59 -5.11 2.56 -7.65
CA PRO A 59 -5.92 3.76 -7.49
C PRO A 59 -7.26 3.41 -6.81
N TYR A 60 -7.66 4.22 -5.83
CA TYR A 60 -8.89 4.10 -5.07
C TYR A 60 -9.39 5.50 -4.68
N GLY A 61 -10.51 5.95 -5.23
CA GLY A 61 -11.12 7.23 -4.82
C GLY A 61 -10.22 8.47 -4.94
N GLY A 62 -9.29 8.50 -5.91
CA GLY A 62 -8.36 9.61 -6.10
C GLY A 62 -7.03 9.51 -5.34
N ARG A 63 -6.89 8.51 -4.48
CA ARG A 63 -5.63 8.14 -3.79
C ARG A 63 -5.12 6.79 -4.29
N HIS A 64 -3.93 6.38 -3.84
CA HIS A 64 -3.42 5.03 -4.08
C HIS A 64 -3.37 4.26 -2.77
N VAL A 65 -3.71 2.98 -2.83
CA VAL A 65 -3.74 2.10 -1.66
C VAL A 65 -2.92 0.85 -1.92
N LEU A 66 -2.28 0.33 -0.88
CA LEU A 66 -1.58 -0.95 -0.89
C LEU A 66 -2.39 -1.95 -0.07
N GLY A 67 -2.81 -3.05 -0.69
CA GLY A 67 -3.56 -4.09 0.01
C GLY A 67 -2.71 -4.76 1.09
N VAL A 68 -3.26 -4.90 2.30
CA VAL A 68 -2.64 -5.65 3.40
C VAL A 68 -3.39 -6.96 3.59
N ARG A 69 -2.79 -8.05 3.12
CA ARG A 69 -3.39 -9.39 3.21
C ARG A 69 -3.52 -9.84 4.67
N LYS A 70 -4.47 -10.76 4.94
CA LYS A 70 -4.73 -11.29 6.29
C LYS A 70 -3.52 -12.02 6.90
N ASP A 71 -2.72 -12.70 6.09
CA ASP A 71 -1.49 -13.37 6.53
C ASP A 71 -0.40 -12.38 6.93
N ILE A 72 -0.31 -11.23 6.26
CA ILE A 72 0.60 -10.13 6.65
C ILE A 72 0.15 -9.52 7.98
N GLN A 73 -1.15 -9.24 8.14
CA GLN A 73 -1.72 -8.76 9.40
C GLN A 73 -1.43 -9.71 10.56
N ALA A 74 -1.61 -11.02 10.34
CA ALA A 74 -1.33 -12.05 11.33
C ALA A 74 0.17 -12.13 11.69
N GLN A 75 1.07 -12.07 10.70
CA GLN A 75 2.53 -12.06 10.94
C GLN A 75 2.99 -10.85 11.74
N LEU A 76 2.39 -9.68 11.50
CA LEU A 76 2.70 -8.45 12.21
C LEU A 76 2.01 -8.35 13.58
N GLY A 77 1.02 -9.21 13.87
CA GLY A 77 0.14 -9.02 15.02
C GLY A 77 -0.66 -7.71 14.96
N LYS A 78 -0.86 -7.16 13.76
CA LYS A 78 -1.54 -5.87 13.52
C LYS A 78 -2.77 -6.09 12.68
N GLY A 79 -3.92 -5.60 13.16
CA GLY A 79 -5.20 -5.64 12.46
C GLY A 79 -5.63 -4.27 11.97
N PRO A 80 -6.78 -4.18 11.27
CA PRO A 80 -7.39 -2.90 10.93
C PRO A 80 -7.67 -2.10 12.19
N ALA A 81 -7.49 -0.78 12.12
CA ALA A 81 -7.92 0.09 13.21
C ALA A 81 -9.44 -0.08 13.40
N ILE A 82 -9.86 -0.30 14.66
CA ILE A 82 -11.26 -0.30 15.04
C ILE A 82 -11.70 1.17 15.00
N GLY A 83 -12.55 1.52 14.03
CA GLY A 83 -13.19 2.83 13.95
C GLY A 83 -14.29 2.98 14.99
#